data_AF-A0A259IEA0-F1
#
_entry.id   AF-A0A259IEA0-F1
#
_cell.length_a   1.000
_cell.length_b   1.000
_cell.length_c   1.000
_cell.angle_alpha   90.00
_cell.angle_beta   90.00
_cell.angle_gamma   90.00
#
_symmetry.space_group_name_H-M   'P 1'
#
loop_
_entity.id
_entity.type
_entity.pdbx_description
1 polymer ?
#
loop_
_entity_poly.entity_id
_entity_poly.type
_entity_poly.pdbx_seq_one_letter_code
_entity_poly.pdbx_strand_id
1 'polypeptide(L)'
;GFWDLLKKMAVPVLPNTAGCHSPKEVIATAQMAREVFETNWIKLELIGDDYTLQPDTLRLVSTAETLIKDGFKVLPYCTEDLILCQRLVDVGCQAVMPWAAPIGTGQGPLNPYALKLLRDRLKVPLLVDAGLGLPSHACSVMEWGFDGVLLNTAVALADDPVAMAKAFAMSVDAGRTAYLSGAMKAQQSAQASTPLVGTPFWHQS
;
A
#
# COMPACT_ATOMS: atom_id res chain seq x y z
N GLY A 1 15.43 12.24 -23.39
CA GLY A 1 15.92 12.01 -22.02
C GLY A 1 15.00 11.07 -21.27
N PHE A 2 15.24 10.87 -19.97
CA PHE A 2 14.42 9.99 -19.10
C PHE A 2 12.93 10.39 -19.11
N TRP A 3 12.62 11.68 -19.14
CA TRP A 3 11.24 12.18 -19.19
C TRP A 3 10.50 11.79 -20.48
N ASP A 4 11.18 11.82 -21.63
CA ASP A 4 10.58 11.39 -22.90
C ASP A 4 10.27 9.89 -22.92
N LEU A 5 11.04 9.08 -22.18
CA LEU A 5 10.78 7.66 -22.01
C LEU A 5 9.48 7.46 -21.21
N LEU A 6 9.33 8.16 -20.08
CA LEU A 6 8.12 8.08 -19.25
C LEU A 6 6.87 8.54 -20.01
N LYS A 7 6.95 9.64 -20.77
CA LYS A 7 5.83 10.10 -21.61
C LYS A 7 5.40 9.07 -22.64
N LYS A 8 6.34 8.30 -23.21
CA LYS A 8 6.05 7.24 -24.18
C LYS A 8 5.39 6.01 -23.55
N MET A 9 5.59 5.76 -22.25
CA MET A 9 4.99 4.62 -21.56
C MET A 9 3.49 4.79 -21.29
N ALA A 10 2.96 6.02 -21.40
CA ALA A 10 1.54 6.34 -21.12
C ALA A 10 1.06 5.87 -19.73
N VAL A 11 1.99 5.80 -18.77
CA VAL A 11 1.70 5.47 -17.36
C VAL A 11 1.59 6.77 -16.55
N PRO A 12 0.53 6.96 -15.73
CA PRO A 12 0.44 8.10 -14.83
C PRO A 12 1.65 8.18 -13.89
N VAL A 13 2.23 9.36 -13.76
CA VAL A 13 3.40 9.59 -12.90
C VAL A 13 2.94 10.10 -11.54
N LEU A 14 3.43 9.46 -10.48
CA LEU A 14 3.24 9.88 -9.09
C LEU A 14 4.59 10.34 -8.52
N PRO A 15 4.88 11.66 -8.49
CA PRO A 15 6.08 12.14 -7.82
C PRO A 15 6.02 11.89 -6.32
N ASN A 16 7.17 11.75 -5.68
CA ASN A 16 7.28 11.62 -4.23
C ASN A 16 8.26 12.64 -3.65
N THR A 17 8.22 12.82 -2.33
CA THR A 17 9.17 13.66 -1.58
C THR A 17 10.23 12.82 -0.87
N ALA A 18 10.69 11.73 -1.51
CA ALA A 18 11.69 10.85 -0.95
C ALA A 18 12.97 11.61 -0.56
N GLY A 19 13.55 11.28 0.59
CA GLY A 19 14.74 11.94 1.12
C GLY A 19 14.49 13.33 1.74
N CYS A 20 13.24 13.75 1.93
CA CYS A 20 12.92 14.95 2.70
C CYS A 20 12.83 14.63 4.20
N HIS A 21 13.50 15.41 5.03
CA HIS A 21 13.58 15.26 6.50
C HIS A 21 12.94 16.43 7.26
N SER A 22 12.47 17.44 6.53
CA SER A 22 11.73 18.56 7.08
C SER A 22 10.48 18.91 6.27
N PRO A 23 9.42 19.45 6.90
CA PRO A 23 8.24 19.94 6.17
C PRO A 23 8.58 20.96 5.07
N LYS A 24 9.61 21.78 5.28
CA LYS A 24 10.06 22.77 4.29
C LYS A 24 10.61 22.12 3.03
N GLU A 25 11.42 21.07 3.17
CA GLU A 25 11.93 20.29 2.04
C GLU A 25 10.82 19.58 1.27
N VAL A 26 9.87 18.99 2.00
CA VAL A 26 8.68 18.37 1.42
C VAL A 26 7.90 19.36 0.54
N ILE A 27 7.58 20.54 1.09
CA ILE A 27 6.79 21.54 0.37
C ILE A 27 7.54 22.03 -0.87
N ALA A 28 8.83 22.34 -0.74
CA ALA A 28 9.65 22.76 -1.87
C ALA A 28 9.72 21.68 -2.97
N THR A 29 9.94 20.44 -2.58
CA THR A 29 10.03 19.29 -3.50
C THR A 29 8.69 19.03 -4.20
N ALA A 30 7.58 19.11 -3.47
CA ALA A 30 6.25 18.95 -4.05
C ALA A 30 5.94 20.05 -5.07
N GLN A 31 6.30 21.31 -4.78
CA GLN A 31 6.11 22.43 -5.70
C GLN A 31 6.94 22.26 -6.98
N MET A 32 8.23 21.90 -6.86
CA MET A 32 9.07 21.58 -8.02
C MET A 32 8.51 20.42 -8.84
N ALA A 33 8.06 19.35 -8.18
CA ALA A 33 7.48 18.18 -8.85
C ALA A 33 6.22 18.55 -9.65
N ARG A 34 5.35 19.40 -9.10
CA ARG A 34 4.15 19.89 -9.78
C ARG A 34 4.46 20.69 -11.04
N GLU A 35 5.51 21.51 -11.01
CA GLU A 35 5.98 22.25 -12.20
C GLU A 35 6.58 21.34 -13.27
N VAL A 36 7.38 20.35 -12.86
CA VAL A 36 8.07 19.44 -13.80
C VAL A 36 7.13 18.41 -14.42
N PHE A 37 6.20 17.88 -13.63
CA PHE A 37 5.33 16.76 -14.01
C PHE A 37 3.89 17.16 -14.32
N GLU A 38 3.55 18.45 -14.20
CA GLU A 38 2.23 19.02 -14.48
C GLU A 38 1.09 18.27 -13.75
N THR A 39 1.34 17.87 -12.50
CA THR A 39 0.40 17.09 -11.68
C THR A 39 0.27 17.67 -10.28
N ASN A 40 -0.96 17.60 -9.75
CA ASN A 40 -1.23 17.93 -8.35
C ASN A 40 -1.13 16.69 -7.44
N TRP A 41 -0.91 15.50 -7.98
CA TRP A 41 -0.72 14.29 -7.17
C TRP A 41 0.68 14.26 -6.58
N ILE A 42 0.78 13.95 -5.29
CA ILE A 42 2.07 13.82 -4.60
C ILE A 42 2.02 12.65 -3.60
N LYS A 43 3.00 11.75 -3.69
CA LYS A 43 3.32 10.81 -2.62
C LYS A 43 4.12 11.53 -1.56
N LEU A 44 3.48 11.83 -0.44
CA LEU A 44 4.11 12.52 0.68
C LEU A 44 4.95 11.53 1.50
N GLU A 45 6.26 11.72 1.45
CA GLU A 45 7.25 11.07 2.31
C GLU A 45 7.95 12.15 3.15
N LEU A 46 7.82 12.08 4.47
CA LEU A 46 8.57 12.88 5.43
C LEU A 46 9.30 11.92 6.36
N ILE A 47 10.60 11.73 6.16
CA ILE A 47 11.40 10.75 6.89
C ILE A 47 11.80 11.31 8.24
N GLY A 48 11.55 10.54 9.30
CA GLY A 48 11.90 10.86 10.68
C GLY A 48 13.24 10.26 11.13
N ASP A 49 13.66 9.16 10.50
CA ASP A 49 14.93 8.50 10.78
C ASP A 49 15.53 7.87 9.51
N ASP A 50 16.82 8.13 9.27
CA ASP A 50 17.51 7.76 8.03
C ASP A 50 17.86 6.27 7.98
N TYR A 51 18.03 5.64 9.15
CA TYR A 51 18.42 4.24 9.24
C TYR A 51 17.23 3.31 9.00
N THR A 52 16.11 3.60 9.64
CA THR A 52 14.87 2.81 9.51
C THR A 52 13.98 3.27 8.36
N LEU A 53 14.22 4.47 7.82
CA LEU A 53 13.35 5.14 6.84
C LEU A 53 11.90 5.26 7.32
N GLN A 54 11.71 5.31 8.65
CA GLN A 54 10.40 5.48 9.26
C GLN A 54 9.91 6.92 9.06
N PRO A 55 8.61 7.15 8.77
CA PRO A 55 8.11 8.50 8.61
C PRO A 55 8.02 9.24 9.95
N ASP A 56 8.22 10.57 9.93
CA ASP A 56 8.00 11.44 11.07
C ASP A 56 6.50 11.62 11.32
N THR A 57 5.93 10.74 12.13
CA THR A 57 4.49 10.72 12.40
C THR A 57 3.99 11.97 13.14
N LEU A 58 4.86 12.74 13.79
CA LEU A 58 4.48 13.94 14.53
C LEU A 58 4.26 15.15 13.61
N ARG A 59 5.08 15.28 12.56
CA ARG A 59 4.99 16.39 11.60
C ARG A 59 4.24 16.03 10.31
N LEU A 60 4.01 14.74 10.05
CA LEU A 60 3.39 14.27 8.80
C LEU A 60 1.98 14.86 8.57
N VAL A 61 1.12 14.87 9.59
CA VAL A 61 -0.28 15.30 9.47
C VAL A 61 -0.39 16.79 9.11
N SER A 62 0.33 17.66 9.82
CA SER A 62 0.31 19.10 9.55
C SER A 62 0.99 19.45 8.21
N THR A 63 1.97 18.65 7.79
CA THR A 63 2.59 18.77 6.46
C THR A 63 1.61 18.39 5.35
N ALA A 64 0.87 17.29 5.52
CA ALA A 64 -0.19 16.88 4.61
C ALA A 64 -1.28 17.95 4.49
N GLU A 65 -1.74 18.49 5.62
CA GLU A 65 -2.72 19.58 5.65
C GLU A 65 -2.25 20.80 4.85
N THR A 66 -0.97 21.16 4.98
CA THR A 66 -0.37 22.29 4.24
C THR A 66 -0.40 22.03 2.74
N LEU A 67 0.04 20.85 2.29
CA LEU A 67 0.00 20.48 0.87
C LEU A 67 -1.44 20.45 0.32
N ILE A 68 -2.40 19.97 1.09
CA ILE A 68 -3.82 19.93 0.70
C ILE A 68 -4.36 21.36 0.52
N LYS A 69 -4.04 22.29 1.44
CA LYS A 69 -4.38 23.71 1.30
C LYS A 69 -3.75 24.36 0.06
N ASP A 70 -2.55 23.91 -0.31
CA ASP A 70 -1.85 24.30 -1.54
C ASP A 70 -2.40 23.61 -2.81
N GLY A 71 -3.49 22.85 -2.70
CA GLY A 71 -4.19 22.22 -3.83
C GLY A 71 -3.62 20.88 -4.30
N PHE A 72 -2.73 20.25 -3.51
CA PHE A 72 -2.23 18.91 -3.81
C PHE A 72 -3.26 17.82 -3.46
N LYS A 73 -3.21 16.73 -4.23
CA LYS A 73 -3.84 15.44 -3.94
C LYS A 73 -2.79 14.56 -3.27
N VAL A 74 -2.81 14.54 -1.94
CA VAL A 74 -1.75 13.94 -1.12
C VAL A 74 -2.04 12.45 -0.88
N LEU A 75 -1.05 11.60 -1.16
CA LEU A 75 -0.99 10.21 -0.73
C LEU A 75 0.16 10.07 0.29
N PRO A 76 -0.13 10.00 1.60
CA PRO A 76 0.90 9.94 2.63
C PRO A 76 1.42 8.51 2.82
N TYR A 77 2.75 8.36 2.79
CA TYR A 77 3.45 7.20 3.34
C TYR A 77 3.46 7.30 4.87
N CYS A 78 2.93 6.29 5.55
CA CYS A 78 2.76 6.29 7.00
C CYS A 78 3.00 4.91 7.62
N THR A 79 3.05 4.86 8.95
CA THR A 79 2.99 3.60 9.70
C THR A 79 1.55 3.07 9.73
N GLU A 80 1.37 1.83 10.18
CA GLU A 80 0.08 1.17 10.32
C GLU A 80 -0.73 1.60 11.56
N ASP A 81 -0.45 2.79 12.11
CA ASP A 81 -1.15 3.35 13.27
C ASP A 81 -2.54 3.91 12.87
N LEU A 82 -3.60 3.42 13.54
CA LEU A 82 -4.99 3.81 13.24
C LEU A 82 -5.25 5.29 13.50
N ILE A 83 -4.72 5.86 14.58
CA ILE A 83 -4.96 7.26 14.93
C ILE A 83 -4.26 8.16 13.91
N LEU A 84 -3.01 7.88 13.57
CA LEU A 84 -2.28 8.60 12.54
C LEU A 84 -3.01 8.55 11.20
N CYS A 85 -3.39 7.37 10.74
CA CYS A 85 -4.09 7.21 9.46
C CYS A 85 -5.44 7.94 9.44
N GLN A 86 -6.21 7.88 10.54
CA GLN A 86 -7.45 8.64 10.66
C GLN A 86 -7.21 10.14 10.58
N ARG A 87 -6.18 10.66 11.28
CA ARG A 87 -5.84 12.09 11.23
C ARG A 87 -5.41 12.54 9.83
N LEU A 88 -4.71 11.71 9.08
CA LEU A 88 -4.37 11.99 7.67
C LEU A 88 -5.63 12.10 6.80
N VAL A 89 -6.60 11.22 7.01
CA VAL A 89 -7.92 11.31 6.34
C VAL A 89 -8.66 12.58 6.77
N ASP A 90 -8.66 12.92 8.06
CA ASP A 90 -9.37 14.09 8.60
C ASP A 90 -8.87 15.41 8.01
N VAL A 91 -7.57 15.52 7.71
CA VAL A 91 -7.00 16.72 7.04
C VAL A 91 -7.22 16.75 5.53
N GLY A 92 -7.77 15.68 4.95
CA GLY A 92 -8.23 15.63 3.56
C GLY A 92 -7.46 14.68 2.64
N CYS A 93 -6.58 13.82 3.15
CA CYS A 93 -5.95 12.78 2.32
C CYS A 93 -7.03 11.81 1.79
N GLN A 94 -7.14 11.70 0.47
CA GLN A 94 -8.15 10.86 -0.19
C GLN A 94 -7.75 9.38 -0.27
N ALA A 95 -6.51 9.06 0.07
CA ALA A 95 -6.00 7.71 0.27
C ALA A 95 -4.93 7.76 1.37
N VAL A 96 -4.63 6.64 2.00
CA VAL A 96 -3.49 6.53 2.92
C VAL A 96 -2.66 5.29 2.58
N MET A 97 -1.34 5.39 2.80
CA MET A 97 -0.39 4.35 2.39
C MET A 97 0.41 3.82 3.59
N PRO A 98 -0.17 2.95 4.43
CA PRO A 98 0.55 2.33 5.52
C PRO A 98 1.58 1.34 5.00
N TRP A 99 2.72 1.22 5.69
CA TRP A 99 3.74 0.23 5.35
C TRP A 99 3.37 -1.21 5.74
N ALA A 100 4.00 -2.19 5.07
CA ALA A 100 4.00 -3.57 5.55
C ALA A 100 5.15 -3.83 6.55
N ALA A 101 6.32 -3.27 6.23
CA ALA A 101 7.57 -3.32 6.98
C ALA A 101 8.44 -2.13 6.54
N PRO A 102 9.55 -1.83 7.26
CA PRO A 102 10.47 -0.78 6.85
C PRO A 102 10.94 -0.92 5.40
N ILE A 103 11.18 0.22 4.74
CA ILE A 103 11.51 0.30 3.31
C ILE A 103 12.71 -0.60 2.99
N GLY A 104 12.60 -1.36 1.89
CA GLY A 104 13.68 -2.19 1.36
C GLY A 104 13.94 -3.51 2.11
N THR A 105 13.26 -3.78 3.22
CA THR A 105 13.50 -5.01 4.01
C THR A 105 12.96 -6.28 3.38
N GLY A 106 11.88 -6.19 2.59
CA GLY A 106 11.23 -7.34 1.96
C GLY A 106 10.54 -8.31 2.93
N GLN A 107 10.36 -7.94 4.20
CA GLN A 107 9.84 -8.83 5.24
C GLN A 107 8.34 -9.16 5.11
N GLY A 108 7.60 -8.42 4.29
CA GLY A 108 6.15 -8.52 4.21
C GLY A 108 5.45 -7.90 5.42
N PRO A 109 4.14 -8.12 5.58
CA PRO A 109 3.36 -7.47 6.64
C PRO A 109 3.75 -7.97 8.04
N LEU A 110 4.52 -7.16 8.77
CA LEU A 110 4.97 -7.49 10.13
C LEU A 110 3.85 -7.43 11.17
N ASN A 111 2.83 -6.58 10.92
CA ASN A 111 1.71 -6.38 11.83
C ASN A 111 0.35 -6.56 11.10
N PRO A 112 -0.04 -7.82 10.79
CA PRO A 112 -1.31 -8.09 10.11
C PRO A 112 -2.53 -7.59 10.89
N TYR A 113 -2.46 -7.57 12.23
CA TYR A 113 -3.55 -7.08 13.07
C TYR A 113 -3.85 -5.61 12.81
N ALA A 114 -2.83 -4.75 12.86
CA ALA A 114 -3.01 -3.31 12.66
C ALA A 114 -3.44 -2.97 11.22
N LEU A 115 -2.89 -3.63 10.21
CA LEU A 115 -3.30 -3.46 8.82
C LEU A 115 -4.78 -3.84 8.57
N LYS A 116 -5.23 -4.97 9.15
CA LYS A 116 -6.65 -5.37 9.07
C LYS A 116 -7.55 -4.38 9.81
N LEU A 117 -7.11 -3.91 10.98
CA LEU A 117 -7.82 -2.88 11.74
C LEU A 117 -7.98 -1.59 10.92
N LEU A 118 -6.94 -1.14 10.21
CA LEU A 118 -7.04 0.00 9.28
C LEU A 118 -8.10 -0.24 8.22
N ARG A 119 -8.08 -1.41 7.58
CA ARG A 119 -9.05 -1.74 6.53
C ARG A 119 -10.49 -1.74 7.04
N ASP A 120 -10.73 -2.32 8.22
CA ASP A 120 -12.07 -2.37 8.81
C ASP A 120 -12.60 -0.96 9.13
N ARG A 121 -11.71 -0.09 9.63
CA ARG A 121 -12.07 1.23 10.19
C ARG A 121 -12.09 2.36 9.17
N LEU A 122 -11.20 2.36 8.19
CA LEU A 122 -11.07 3.44 7.21
C LEU A 122 -11.81 3.11 5.91
N LYS A 123 -12.56 4.09 5.39
CA LYS A 123 -13.38 3.94 4.16
C LYS A 123 -12.77 4.60 2.93
N VAL A 124 -11.61 5.24 3.07
CA VAL A 124 -10.82 5.72 1.94
C VAL A 124 -10.06 4.56 1.28
N PRO A 125 -9.61 4.73 0.03
CA PRO A 125 -8.60 3.88 -0.57
C PRO A 125 -7.39 3.66 0.35
N LEU A 126 -7.01 2.39 0.55
CA LEU A 126 -5.83 2.00 1.30
C LEU A 126 -4.86 1.26 0.38
N LEU A 127 -3.60 1.71 0.34
CA LEU A 127 -2.55 1.04 -0.42
C LEU A 127 -1.43 0.64 0.53
N VAL A 128 -1.04 -0.64 0.56
CA VAL A 128 0.16 -0.99 1.33
C VAL A 128 1.40 -0.57 0.55
N ASP A 129 2.25 0.24 1.16
CA ASP A 129 3.45 0.80 0.53
C ASP A 129 4.72 0.42 1.31
N ALA A 130 5.71 -0.12 0.62
CA ALA A 130 6.98 -0.57 1.20
C ALA A 130 6.89 -1.84 2.09
N GLY A 131 8.04 -2.49 2.24
CA GLY A 131 8.20 -3.71 3.04
C GLY A 131 7.80 -5.01 2.35
N LEU A 132 7.05 -4.97 1.24
CA LEU A 132 6.74 -6.17 0.44
C LEU A 132 8.00 -6.72 -0.23
N GLY A 133 8.20 -8.05 -0.16
CA GLY A 133 9.38 -8.74 -0.70
C GLY A 133 9.04 -9.91 -1.63
N LEU A 134 7.90 -10.56 -1.43
CA LEU A 134 7.42 -11.66 -2.25
C LEU A 134 6.02 -11.37 -2.82
N PRO A 135 5.66 -11.93 -3.99
CA PRO A 135 4.31 -11.82 -4.54
C PRO A 135 3.21 -12.30 -3.57
N SER A 136 3.50 -13.35 -2.76
CA SER A 136 2.58 -13.82 -1.71
C SER A 136 2.26 -12.76 -0.66
N HIS A 137 3.18 -11.83 -0.38
CA HIS A 137 2.95 -10.72 0.55
C HIS A 137 1.90 -9.76 -0.02
N ALA A 138 2.02 -9.42 -1.31
CA ALA A 138 1.02 -8.58 -1.99
C ALA A 138 -0.34 -9.29 -2.07
N CYS A 139 -0.37 -10.58 -2.40
CA CYS A 139 -1.60 -11.38 -2.42
C CYS A 139 -2.32 -11.33 -1.07
N SER A 140 -1.59 -11.56 0.03
CA SER A 140 -2.13 -11.55 1.39
C SER A 140 -2.77 -10.21 1.77
N VAL A 141 -2.12 -9.10 1.40
CA VAL A 141 -2.64 -7.76 1.64
C VAL A 141 -3.92 -7.51 0.84
N MET A 142 -3.96 -7.92 -0.43
CA MET A 142 -5.14 -7.77 -1.26
C MET A 142 -6.31 -8.62 -0.77
N GLU A 143 -6.04 -9.83 -0.27
CA GLU A 143 -7.03 -10.71 0.39
C GLU A 143 -7.62 -10.08 1.65
N TRP A 144 -6.88 -9.20 2.34
CA TRP A 144 -7.40 -8.45 3.48
C TRP A 144 -8.30 -7.28 3.07
N GLY A 145 -8.40 -6.95 1.79
CA GLY A 145 -9.31 -5.93 1.25
C GLY A 145 -8.67 -4.58 0.95
N PHE A 146 -7.33 -4.50 0.95
CA PHE A 146 -6.65 -3.30 0.46
C PHE A 146 -6.97 -3.05 -1.02
N ASP A 147 -6.85 -1.79 -1.43
CA ASP A 147 -7.24 -1.34 -2.78
C ASP A 147 -6.07 -1.35 -3.76
N GLY A 148 -4.85 -1.46 -3.24
CA GLY A 148 -3.64 -1.64 -4.04
C GLY A 148 -2.41 -1.88 -3.20
N VAL A 149 -1.29 -2.06 -3.88
CA VAL A 149 0.05 -2.12 -3.28
C VAL A 149 0.98 -1.21 -4.06
N LEU A 150 1.96 -0.62 -3.38
CA LEU A 150 3.06 0.13 -3.98
C LEU A 150 4.38 -0.51 -3.55
N LEU A 151 5.20 -0.88 -4.52
CA LEU A 151 6.45 -1.59 -4.30
C LEU A 151 7.52 -1.16 -5.30
N ASN A 152 8.78 -1.28 -4.89
CA ASN A 152 9.93 -0.94 -5.72
C ASN A 152 11.04 -1.99 -5.58
N THR A 153 11.66 -2.06 -4.40
CA THR A 153 12.87 -2.86 -4.13
C THR A 153 12.72 -4.34 -4.52
N ALA A 154 11.56 -4.95 -4.23
CA ALA A 154 11.30 -6.36 -4.52
C ALA A 154 11.38 -6.70 -6.02
N VAL A 155 11.04 -5.76 -6.90
CA VAL A 155 11.16 -5.93 -8.36
C VAL A 155 12.51 -5.44 -8.85
N ALA A 156 12.93 -4.24 -8.42
CA ALA A 156 14.13 -3.58 -8.91
C ALA A 156 15.43 -4.35 -8.57
N LEU A 157 15.46 -5.06 -7.45
CA LEU A 157 16.62 -5.86 -7.00
C LEU A 157 16.45 -7.37 -7.22
N ALA A 158 15.41 -7.80 -7.93
CA ALA A 158 15.28 -9.20 -8.30
C ALA A 158 16.30 -9.60 -9.38
N ASP A 159 16.74 -10.86 -9.39
CA ASP A 159 17.60 -11.39 -10.45
C ASP A 159 16.96 -11.27 -11.84
N ASP A 160 15.63 -11.46 -11.92
CA ASP A 160 14.81 -11.19 -13.09
C ASP A 160 13.66 -10.22 -12.73
N PRO A 161 13.87 -8.90 -12.91
CA PRO A 161 12.86 -7.88 -12.60
C PRO A 161 11.59 -8.02 -13.44
N VAL A 162 11.68 -8.49 -14.68
CA VAL A 162 10.51 -8.59 -15.58
C VAL A 162 9.63 -9.76 -15.15
N ALA A 163 10.22 -10.91 -14.87
CA ALA A 163 9.49 -12.05 -14.31
C ALA A 163 8.90 -11.72 -12.94
N MET A 164 9.65 -11.02 -12.08
CA MET A 164 9.17 -10.62 -10.75
C MET A 164 8.00 -9.63 -10.84
N ALA A 165 8.08 -8.63 -11.73
CA ALA A 165 6.97 -7.69 -11.97
C ALA A 165 5.69 -8.42 -12.42
N LYS A 166 5.82 -9.40 -13.32
CA LYS A 166 4.69 -10.24 -13.75
C LYS A 166 4.12 -11.06 -12.61
N ALA A 167 4.97 -11.64 -11.75
CA ALA A 167 4.53 -12.41 -10.60
C ALA A 167 3.74 -11.54 -9.60
N PHE A 168 4.23 -10.33 -9.29
CA PHE A 168 3.49 -9.39 -8.45
C PHE A 168 2.14 -9.00 -9.06
N ALA A 169 2.07 -8.71 -10.36
CA ALA A 169 0.81 -8.39 -11.03
C ALA A 169 -0.22 -9.51 -10.86
N MET A 170 0.17 -10.76 -11.13
CA MET A 170 -0.70 -11.94 -10.95
C MET A 170 -1.16 -12.10 -9.50
N SER A 171 -0.27 -11.87 -8.52
CA SER A 171 -0.61 -11.99 -7.10
C SER A 171 -1.56 -10.91 -6.62
N VAL A 172 -1.43 -9.68 -7.11
CA VAL A 172 -2.37 -8.59 -6.80
C VAL A 172 -3.76 -8.91 -7.35
N ASP A 173 -3.84 -9.35 -8.62
CA ASP A 173 -5.10 -9.74 -9.25
C ASP A 173 -5.75 -10.93 -8.53
N ALA A 174 -4.97 -11.95 -8.20
CA ALA A 174 -5.45 -13.13 -7.47
C ALA A 174 -6.02 -12.76 -6.11
N GLY A 175 -5.27 -12.00 -5.29
CA GLY A 175 -5.71 -11.62 -3.96
C GLY A 175 -6.93 -10.70 -3.98
N ARG A 176 -6.99 -9.74 -4.93
CA ARG A 176 -8.16 -8.88 -5.07
C ARG A 176 -9.39 -9.66 -5.52
N THR A 177 -9.23 -10.58 -6.47
CA THR A 177 -10.31 -11.46 -6.93
C THR A 177 -10.81 -12.33 -5.79
N ALA A 178 -9.93 -12.91 -4.99
CA ALA A 178 -10.30 -13.72 -3.82
C ALA A 178 -11.09 -12.91 -2.78
N TYR A 179 -10.68 -11.67 -2.49
CA TYR A 179 -11.41 -10.77 -1.60
C TYR A 179 -12.83 -10.48 -2.12
N LEU A 180 -12.94 -10.07 -3.39
CA LEU A 180 -14.23 -9.72 -4.01
C LEU A 180 -15.16 -10.93 -4.19
N SER A 181 -14.59 -12.14 -4.32
CA SER A 181 -15.36 -13.39 -4.47
C SER A 181 -15.91 -13.92 -3.15
N GLY A 182 -15.54 -13.32 -2.00
CA GLY A 182 -15.99 -13.79 -0.69
C GLY A 182 -15.33 -15.10 -0.27
N ALA A 183 -13.98 -15.09 -0.19
CA ALA A 183 -13.20 -16.24 0.27
C ALA A 183 -13.76 -16.86 1.57
N MET A 184 -13.68 -18.20 1.66
CA MET A 184 -14.19 -18.95 2.81
C MET A 184 -13.51 -18.50 4.11
N LYS A 185 -14.29 -18.37 5.19
CA LYS A 185 -13.76 -18.15 6.53
C LYS A 185 -13.08 -19.43 7.03
N ALA A 186 -11.84 -19.31 7.50
CA ALA A 186 -11.11 -20.42 8.13
C ALA A 186 -11.94 -21.05 9.25
N GLN A 187 -12.05 -22.38 9.23
CA GLN A 187 -12.74 -23.19 10.24
C GLN A 187 -11.70 -23.96 11.07
N GLN A 188 -12.02 -24.23 12.33
CA GLN A 188 -11.14 -25.03 13.20
C GLN A 188 -11.25 -26.53 12.96
N SER A 189 -12.39 -26.98 12.45
CA SER A 189 -12.67 -28.38 12.14
C SER A 189 -12.95 -28.57 10.66
N ALA A 190 -12.64 -29.77 10.16
CA ALA A 190 -13.02 -30.16 8.80
C ALA A 190 -14.54 -30.23 8.70
N GLN A 191 -15.09 -29.59 7.68
CA GLN A 191 -16.51 -29.66 7.33
C GLN A 191 -16.62 -30.18 5.90
N ALA A 192 -17.33 -31.28 5.71
CA ALA A 192 -17.57 -31.81 4.37
C ALA A 192 -18.37 -30.77 3.55
N SER A 193 -17.85 -30.40 2.38
CA SER A 193 -18.50 -29.48 1.45
C SER A 193 -19.53 -30.17 0.55
N THR A 194 -19.54 -31.51 0.54
CA THR A 194 -20.49 -32.32 -0.22
C THR A 194 -21.84 -32.39 0.49
N PRO A 195 -22.95 -32.03 -0.17
CA PRO A 195 -24.28 -32.23 0.40
C PRO A 195 -24.52 -33.73 0.64
N LEU A 196 -24.75 -34.12 1.89
CA LEU A 196 -25.17 -35.49 2.25
C LEU A 196 -26.66 -35.76 1.94
N VAL A 197 -27.37 -34.77 1.40
CA VAL A 197 -28.75 -34.90 0.93
C VAL A 197 -28.76 -35.77 -0.32
N GLY A 198 -28.88 -37.08 -0.12
CA GLY A 198 -28.97 -38.07 -1.19
C GLY A 198 -27.96 -39.23 -1.10
N THR A 199 -27.04 -39.25 -0.14
CA THR A 199 -26.17 -40.41 0.10
C THR A 199 -26.84 -41.34 1.11
N PRO A 200 -27.31 -42.54 0.71
CA PRO A 200 -27.78 -43.54 1.66
C PRO A 200 -26.56 -44.04 2.44
N PHE A 201 -26.57 -43.80 3.75
CA PHE A 201 -25.76 -44.46 4.79
C PHE A 201 -24.24 -44.58 4.59
N TRP A 202 -23.45 -43.65 5.13
CA TRP A 202 -22.01 -43.85 5.44
C TRP A 202 -21.62 -42.90 6.59
N HIS A 203 -21.10 -43.26 7.77
CA HIS A 203 -20.73 -44.52 8.44
C HIS A 203 -21.20 -44.46 9.91
N GLN A 204 -21.83 -45.52 10.42
CA GLN A 204 -21.76 -45.88 11.84
C GLN A 204 -20.66 -46.93 11.99
N SER A 205 -19.62 -46.61 12.76
CA SER A 205 -18.77 -47.55 13.52
C SER A 205 -18.00 -46.72 14.55
#